data_AF-A0A6L3V736-F1
#
_entry.id   AF-A0A6L3V736-F1
#
_cell.length_a   1.000
_cell.length_b   1.000
_cell.length_c   1.000
_cell.angle_alpha   90.00
_cell.angle_beta   90.00
_cell.angle_gamma   90.00
#
_symmetry.space_group_name_H-M   'P 1'
#
loop_
_entity.id
_entity.type
_entity.pdbx_description
1 polymer ?
#
loop_
_entity_poly.entity_id
_entity_poly.type
_entity_poly.pdbx_seq_one_letter_code
_entity_poly.pdbx_strand_id
1 'polypeptide(L)'
;MSVKNPDKVNRNKEKYWLSESNFGVKLFTDLNEFLDSKIDIVVETANIDAVKTLLPSVIKKKDTVLISVGALADEALLTEISHLFNEYKNAVHLPSGAIGGLDLLQNAHALGTVTSVSLTTRKPASPLIEEAIDEAKVVFEGEAIDAIKQFPKNMNVSIIEISKVNTTTSMCLRSPLKPRGECGEDREK
;
A
#
# COMPACT_ATOMS: atom_id res chain seq x y z
N MET A 1 -19.45 8.66 0.79
CA MET A 1 -18.99 9.99 1.26
C MET A 1 -17.47 10.05 1.11
N SER A 2 -16.87 11.22 0.83
CA SER A 2 -15.41 11.34 0.64
C SER A 2 -14.86 12.64 1.21
N VAL A 3 -13.75 12.57 1.95
CA VAL A 3 -12.96 13.73 2.42
C VAL A 3 -11.81 13.97 1.47
N LYS A 4 -11.60 15.22 1.08
CA LYS A 4 -10.45 15.65 0.29
C LYS A 4 -9.71 16.78 1.00
N ASN A 5 -8.38 16.72 1.00
CA ASN A 5 -7.52 17.78 1.53
C ASN A 5 -7.78 19.09 0.74
N PRO A 6 -8.19 20.19 1.41
CA PRO A 6 -8.55 21.45 0.75
C PRO A 6 -7.42 22.02 -0.14
N ASP A 7 -6.16 21.80 0.21
CA ASP A 7 -5.01 22.29 -0.57
C ASP A 7 -4.77 21.50 -1.86
N LYS A 8 -5.25 20.24 -1.94
CA LYS A 8 -5.15 19.39 -3.14
C LYS A 8 -6.44 19.35 -3.98
N VAL A 9 -7.54 19.94 -3.50
CA VAL A 9 -8.79 20.14 -4.27
C VAL A 9 -8.57 21.03 -5.51
N ASN A 10 -7.48 21.80 -5.53
CA ASN A 10 -7.18 22.76 -6.58
C ASN A 10 -6.81 22.15 -7.96
N ARG A 11 -6.64 20.82 -8.07
CA ARG A 11 -6.24 20.21 -9.36
C ARG A 11 -7.40 19.90 -10.32
N ASN A 12 -8.66 19.80 -9.88
CA ASN A 12 -9.78 19.57 -10.82
C ASN A 12 -11.19 19.70 -10.19
N LYS A 13 -11.65 20.92 -9.85
CA LYS A 13 -12.98 21.14 -9.24
C LYS A 13 -14.15 20.55 -10.05
N GLU A 14 -14.07 20.57 -11.38
CA GLU A 14 -15.13 20.05 -12.25
C GLU A 14 -15.34 18.54 -12.12
N LYS A 15 -14.27 17.76 -11.98
CA LYS A 15 -14.36 16.29 -11.79
C LYS A 15 -15.12 15.92 -10.51
N TYR A 16 -15.03 16.74 -9.48
CA TYR A 16 -15.64 16.46 -8.18
C TYR A 16 -17.13 16.81 -8.16
N TRP A 17 -17.54 17.93 -8.78
CA TRP A 17 -18.96 18.27 -8.93
C TRP A 17 -19.72 17.26 -9.80
N LEU A 18 -19.08 16.74 -10.85
CA LEU A 18 -19.62 15.64 -11.66
C LEU A 18 -19.82 14.34 -10.86
N SER A 19 -19.04 14.12 -9.80
CA SER A 19 -19.18 12.92 -8.96
C SER A 19 -20.36 13.04 -8.00
N GLU A 20 -20.64 14.24 -7.51
CA GLU A 20 -21.78 14.54 -6.63
C GLU A 20 -23.11 14.31 -7.34
N SER A 21 -23.25 14.85 -8.55
CA SER A 21 -24.48 14.76 -9.34
C SER A 21 -24.71 13.37 -9.95
N ASN A 22 -23.67 12.66 -10.36
CA ASN A 22 -23.83 11.36 -11.04
C ASN A 22 -23.93 10.15 -10.10
N PHE A 23 -23.39 10.25 -8.87
CA PHE A 23 -23.30 9.10 -7.96
C PHE A 23 -23.98 9.32 -6.61
N GLY A 24 -24.65 10.46 -6.39
CA GLY A 24 -25.35 10.75 -5.14
C GLY A 24 -24.43 10.77 -3.91
N VAL A 25 -23.18 11.19 -4.10
CA VAL A 25 -22.14 11.18 -3.06
C VAL A 25 -22.07 12.54 -2.40
N LYS A 26 -22.25 12.66 -1.07
CA LYS A 26 -21.93 13.91 -0.35
C LYS A 26 -20.42 14.10 -0.21
N LEU A 27 -19.91 15.28 -0.60
CA LEU A 27 -18.53 15.70 -0.39
C LEU A 27 -18.35 16.45 0.94
N PHE A 28 -17.17 16.29 1.53
CA PHE A 28 -16.77 16.99 2.74
C PHE A 28 -15.38 17.59 2.56
N THR A 29 -15.21 18.82 3.06
CA THR A 29 -13.92 19.52 3.12
C THR A 29 -13.36 19.58 4.55
N ASP A 30 -14.18 19.29 5.54
CA ASP A 30 -13.79 19.17 6.95
C ASP A 30 -13.84 17.70 7.38
N LEU A 31 -12.79 17.24 8.06
CA LEU A 31 -12.68 15.85 8.50
C LEU A 31 -13.68 15.55 9.63
N ASN A 32 -13.90 16.47 10.57
CA ASN A 32 -14.79 16.21 11.69
C ASN A 32 -16.25 16.12 11.22
N GLU A 33 -16.70 17.02 10.35
CA GLU A 33 -18.05 16.95 9.75
C GLU A 33 -18.26 15.62 9.02
N PHE A 34 -17.23 15.11 8.33
CA PHE A 34 -17.29 13.81 7.70
C PHE A 34 -17.39 12.66 8.70
N LEU A 35 -16.55 12.66 9.74
CA LEU A 35 -16.54 11.60 10.75
C LEU A 35 -17.79 11.60 11.64
N ASP A 36 -18.39 12.77 11.86
CA ASP A 36 -19.61 12.93 12.66
C ASP A 36 -20.88 12.66 11.83
N SER A 37 -20.73 12.40 10.53
CA SER A 37 -21.84 11.96 9.67
C SER A 37 -22.29 10.53 9.96
N LYS A 38 -23.39 10.09 9.32
CA LYS A 38 -24.01 8.76 9.51
C LYS A 38 -23.23 7.60 8.87
N ILE A 39 -21.92 7.74 8.63
CA ILE A 39 -21.08 6.67 8.08
C ILE A 39 -20.68 5.68 9.18
N ASP A 40 -20.62 4.41 8.83
CA ASP A 40 -20.19 3.35 9.73
C ASP A 40 -18.68 3.08 9.62
N ILE A 41 -18.14 3.15 8.39
CA ILE A 41 -16.75 2.81 8.07
C ILE A 41 -16.13 3.84 7.12
N VAL A 42 -14.84 4.09 7.29
CA VAL A 42 -14.03 4.91 6.38
C VAL A 42 -13.21 4.02 5.46
N VAL A 43 -13.23 4.28 4.16
CA VAL A 43 -12.34 3.60 3.21
C VAL A 43 -11.30 4.62 2.73
N GLU A 44 -10.04 4.38 3.08
CA GLU A 44 -8.92 5.21 2.64
C GLU A 44 -8.48 4.77 1.25
N THR A 45 -8.62 5.66 0.26
CA THR A 45 -8.21 5.42 -1.14
C THR A 45 -7.48 6.63 -1.72
N ALA A 46 -6.62 7.27 -0.94
CA ALA A 46 -5.97 8.53 -1.27
C ALA A 46 -4.48 8.32 -1.58
N ASN A 47 -3.61 8.61 -0.61
CA ASN A 47 -2.17 8.43 -0.73
C ASN A 47 -1.53 8.33 0.66
N ILE A 48 -0.25 7.94 0.70
CA ILE A 48 0.52 7.79 1.94
C ILE A 48 0.49 9.06 2.80
N ASP A 49 0.59 10.25 2.20
CA ASP A 49 0.53 11.51 2.95
C ASP A 49 -0.80 11.67 3.68
N ALA A 50 -1.91 11.40 2.99
CA ALA A 50 -3.25 11.49 3.57
C ALA A 50 -3.42 10.51 4.73
N VAL A 51 -2.85 9.30 4.63
CA VAL A 51 -2.83 8.35 5.75
C VAL A 51 -2.10 8.97 6.94
N LYS A 52 -0.87 9.45 6.75
CA LYS A 52 -0.05 10.04 7.82
C LYS A 52 -0.76 11.19 8.54
N THR A 53 -1.48 12.03 7.80
CA THR A 53 -2.15 13.21 8.37
C THR A 53 -3.52 12.90 8.95
N LEU A 54 -4.31 12.01 8.34
CA LEU A 54 -5.73 11.86 8.67
C LEU A 54 -6.01 10.61 9.51
N LEU A 55 -5.32 9.50 9.24
CA LEU A 55 -5.63 8.20 9.86
C LEU A 55 -5.61 8.24 11.40
N PRO A 56 -4.65 8.91 12.07
CA PRO A 56 -4.66 9.02 13.54
C PRO A 56 -5.94 9.66 14.09
N SER A 57 -6.56 10.58 13.36
CA SER A 57 -7.83 11.19 13.76
C SER A 57 -9.04 10.30 13.42
N VAL A 58 -8.96 9.54 12.33
CA VAL A 58 -10.03 8.64 11.89
C VAL A 58 -10.18 7.46 12.85
N ILE A 59 -9.07 6.81 13.25
CA ILE A 59 -9.07 5.63 14.14
C ILE A 59 -9.74 5.92 15.49
N LYS A 60 -9.73 7.18 15.94
CA LYS A 60 -10.38 7.57 17.20
C LYS A 60 -11.91 7.49 17.13
N LYS A 61 -12.49 7.56 15.93
CA LYS A 61 -13.94 7.73 15.73
C LYS A 61 -14.59 6.61 14.92
N LYS A 62 -13.89 5.96 13.99
CA LYS A 62 -14.49 5.04 13.01
C LYS A 62 -13.57 3.87 12.68
N ASP A 63 -14.19 2.73 12.38
CA ASP A 63 -13.52 1.63 11.70
C ASP A 63 -13.03 2.10 10.32
N THR A 64 -11.88 1.59 9.89
CA THR A 64 -11.22 2.04 8.67
C THR A 64 -10.69 0.89 7.84
N VAL A 65 -10.94 0.91 6.53
CA VAL A 65 -10.20 0.10 5.56
C VAL A 65 -9.06 0.93 5.01
N LEU A 66 -7.81 0.49 5.23
CA LEU A 66 -6.60 1.18 4.80
C LEU A 66 -6.07 0.55 3.51
N ILE A 67 -6.20 1.21 2.36
CA ILE A 67 -5.67 0.67 1.10
C ILE A 67 -4.19 1.03 0.91
N SER A 68 -3.79 2.25 1.27
CA SER A 68 -2.42 2.73 1.16
C SER A 68 -1.54 2.19 2.30
N VAL A 69 -1.51 0.87 2.50
CA VAL A 69 -0.84 0.20 3.64
C VAL A 69 0.66 0.52 3.75
N GLY A 70 1.28 1.02 2.69
CA GLY A 70 2.68 1.42 2.58
C GLY A 70 3.06 2.56 3.49
N ALA A 71 2.06 3.33 3.94
CA ALA A 71 2.24 4.30 4.99
C ALA A 71 2.77 3.67 6.30
N LEU A 72 2.46 2.39 6.56
CA LEU A 72 2.89 1.66 7.74
C LEU A 72 4.38 1.23 7.70
N ALA A 73 5.09 1.47 6.60
CA ALA A 73 6.56 1.33 6.58
C ALA A 73 7.26 2.45 7.39
N ASP A 74 6.53 3.50 7.78
CA ASP A 74 6.99 4.51 8.72
C ASP A 74 6.79 4.00 10.15
N GLU A 75 7.89 3.66 10.83
CA GLU A 75 7.88 3.10 12.19
C GLU A 75 7.20 4.00 13.22
N ALA A 76 7.34 5.33 13.08
CA ALA A 76 6.71 6.27 13.99
C ALA A 76 5.19 6.24 13.84
N LEU A 77 4.71 6.24 12.58
CA LEU A 77 3.28 6.10 12.29
C LEU A 77 2.74 4.74 12.77
N LEU A 78 3.46 3.65 12.51
CA LEU A 78 3.04 2.31 12.92
C LEU A 78 2.91 2.22 14.45
N THR A 79 3.86 2.82 15.17
CA THR A 79 3.84 2.89 16.64
C THR A 79 2.65 3.71 17.14
N GLU A 80 2.41 4.88 16.55
CA GLU A 80 1.27 5.73 16.88
C GLU A 80 -0.07 5.00 16.66
N ILE A 81 -0.24 4.38 15.49
CA ILE A 81 -1.44 3.61 15.16
C ILE A 81 -1.64 2.45 16.14
N SER A 82 -0.57 1.73 16.49
CA SER A 82 -0.63 0.64 17.46
C SER A 82 -1.08 1.12 18.84
N HIS A 83 -0.62 2.30 19.28
CA HIS A 83 -1.10 2.91 20.52
C HIS A 83 -2.58 3.29 20.43
N LEU A 84 -2.99 3.92 19.33
CA LEU A 84 -4.39 4.30 19.11
C LEU A 84 -5.33 3.09 19.08
N PHE A 85 -4.89 1.95 18.56
CA PHE A 85 -5.64 0.69 18.62
C PHE A 85 -5.88 0.19 20.05
N ASN A 86 -4.92 0.40 20.95
CA ASN A 86 -5.07 -0.01 22.34
C ASN A 86 -6.00 0.93 23.11
N GLU A 87 -6.04 2.21 22.73
CA GLU A 87 -6.87 3.24 23.37
C GLU A 87 -8.30 3.27 22.82
N TYR A 88 -8.46 3.10 21.50
CA TYR A 88 -9.73 3.20 20.78
C TYR A 88 -10.08 1.83 20.17
N LYS A 89 -11.32 1.39 20.36
CA LYS A 89 -11.78 0.05 19.93
C LYS A 89 -12.15 -0.06 18.45
N ASN A 90 -11.79 0.93 17.63
CA ASN A 90 -12.10 0.89 16.20
C ASN A 90 -11.07 0.06 15.44
N ALA A 91 -11.52 -0.74 14.49
CA ALA A 91 -10.67 -1.61 13.70
C ALA A 91 -10.02 -0.87 12.51
N VAL A 92 -8.76 -1.21 12.20
CA VAL A 92 -8.15 -0.90 10.90
C VAL A 92 -7.98 -2.20 10.13
N HIS A 93 -8.76 -2.33 9.05
CA HIS A 93 -8.72 -3.46 8.14
C HIS A 93 -7.69 -3.20 7.05
N LEU A 94 -6.76 -4.15 6.89
CA LEU A 94 -5.80 -4.16 5.80
C LEU A 94 -6.35 -5.12 4.74
N PRO A 95 -6.71 -4.65 3.54
CA PRO A 95 -7.04 -5.54 2.44
C PRO A 95 -5.77 -6.19 1.91
N SER A 96 -5.89 -7.39 1.35
CA SER A 96 -4.77 -8.16 0.75
C SER A 96 -4.07 -7.46 -0.43
N GLY A 97 -4.64 -6.34 -0.89
CA GLY A 97 -4.07 -5.51 -1.93
C GLY A 97 -3.98 -6.23 -3.28
N ALA A 98 -2.80 -6.17 -3.90
CA ALA A 98 -2.55 -6.69 -5.24
C ALA A 98 -1.97 -8.12 -5.24
N ILE A 99 -2.02 -8.81 -4.10
CA ILE A 99 -1.51 -10.18 -3.93
C ILE A 99 -2.67 -11.07 -3.46
N GLY A 100 -2.78 -12.27 -4.04
CA GLY A 100 -3.71 -13.32 -3.60
C GLY A 100 -2.98 -14.43 -2.83
N GLY A 101 -3.73 -15.23 -2.08
CA GLY A 101 -3.18 -16.38 -1.33
C GLY A 101 -2.50 -16.01 0.00
N LEU A 102 -2.71 -14.79 0.49
CA LEU A 102 -2.22 -14.34 1.80
C LEU A 102 -2.81 -15.15 2.96
N ASP A 103 -4.07 -15.54 2.83
CA ASP A 103 -4.77 -16.45 3.74
C ASP A 103 -4.12 -17.84 3.78
N LEU A 104 -3.79 -18.41 2.62
CA LEU A 104 -3.07 -19.68 2.53
C LEU A 104 -1.68 -19.57 3.15
N LEU A 105 -0.98 -18.48 2.87
CA LEU A 105 0.36 -18.24 3.41
C LEU A 105 0.34 -18.08 4.92
N GLN A 106 -0.60 -17.32 5.48
CA GLN A 106 -0.76 -17.16 6.93
C GLN A 106 -1.05 -18.50 7.61
N ASN A 107 -1.92 -19.33 7.03
CA ASN A 107 -2.20 -20.67 7.55
C ASN A 107 -0.97 -21.58 7.48
N ALA A 108 -0.27 -21.61 6.35
CA ALA A 108 0.94 -22.41 6.19
C ALA A 108 2.06 -21.97 7.15
N HIS A 109 2.21 -20.67 7.38
CA HIS A 109 3.14 -20.14 8.37
C HIS A 109 2.75 -20.54 9.80
N ALA A 110 1.46 -20.42 10.16
CA ALA A 110 0.97 -20.82 11.48
C ALA A 110 1.15 -22.32 11.77
N LEU A 111 1.08 -23.16 10.73
CA LEU A 111 1.37 -24.59 10.80
C LEU A 111 2.88 -24.91 10.79
N GLY A 112 3.73 -23.91 10.61
CA GLY A 112 5.18 -24.07 10.51
C GLY A 112 5.66 -24.73 9.20
N THR A 113 4.78 -24.89 8.21
CA THR A 113 5.13 -25.51 6.92
C THR A 113 5.79 -24.54 5.96
N VAL A 114 5.59 -23.22 6.17
CA VAL A 114 6.31 -22.16 5.45
C VAL A 114 7.10 -21.32 6.46
N THR A 115 8.42 -21.38 6.31
CA THR A 115 9.37 -20.65 7.16
C THR A 115 9.93 -19.41 6.47
N SER A 116 9.90 -19.34 5.14
CA SER A 116 10.33 -18.17 4.37
C SER A 116 9.53 -17.98 3.08
N VAL A 117 9.51 -16.75 2.59
CA VAL A 117 8.84 -16.33 1.35
C VAL A 117 9.78 -15.45 0.55
N SER A 118 9.72 -15.55 -0.78
CA SER A 118 10.37 -14.60 -1.68
C SER A 118 9.32 -13.90 -2.54
N LEU A 119 9.29 -12.57 -2.51
CA LEU A 119 8.44 -11.76 -3.38
C LEU A 119 9.28 -11.09 -4.46
N THR A 120 9.07 -11.50 -5.71
CA THR A 120 9.71 -10.88 -6.88
C THR A 120 8.73 -9.95 -7.60
N THR A 121 9.03 -8.66 -7.63
CA THR A 121 8.28 -7.66 -8.42
C THR A 121 9.01 -7.37 -9.73
N ARG A 122 8.34 -7.55 -10.87
CA ARG A 122 8.91 -7.29 -12.20
C ARG A 122 8.25 -6.11 -12.90
N LYS A 123 9.00 -5.04 -13.20
CA LYS A 123 8.48 -3.83 -13.86
C LYS A 123 9.21 -3.50 -15.17
N PRO A 124 8.58 -2.80 -16.12
CA PRO A 124 9.31 -2.25 -17.26
C PRO A 124 10.42 -1.30 -16.80
N ALA A 125 11.51 -1.20 -17.57
CA ALA A 125 12.62 -0.28 -17.27
C ALA A 125 12.24 1.21 -17.38
N SER A 126 11.33 1.53 -18.30
CA SER A 126 11.01 2.89 -18.76
C SER A 126 10.42 3.90 -17.75
N PRO A 127 10.06 3.54 -16.49
CA PRO A 127 9.80 4.52 -15.42
C PRO A 127 10.82 4.48 -14.26
N LEU A 128 11.83 3.61 -14.31
CA LEU A 128 12.80 3.38 -13.22
C LEU A 128 14.23 3.75 -13.59
N ILE A 129 14.60 3.61 -14.87
CA ILE A 129 15.91 4.00 -15.42
C ILE A 129 15.72 4.61 -16.81
N GLU A 130 16.56 5.59 -17.17
CA GLU A 130 16.58 6.17 -18.53
C GLU A 130 17.35 5.30 -19.53
N GLU A 131 18.18 4.37 -19.04
CA GLU A 131 19.00 3.49 -19.85
C GLU A 131 18.20 2.31 -20.43
N ALA A 132 18.45 2.01 -21.70
CA ALA A 132 17.95 0.80 -22.33
C ALA A 132 18.65 -0.43 -21.72
N ILE A 133 17.85 -1.39 -21.25
CA ILE A 133 18.36 -2.70 -20.80
C ILE A 133 17.99 -3.77 -21.82
N ASP A 134 19.00 -4.51 -22.28
CA ASP A 134 18.83 -5.59 -23.25
C ASP A 134 18.30 -6.87 -22.58
N GLU A 135 18.56 -7.05 -21.28
CA GLU A 135 18.13 -8.22 -20.50
C GLU A 135 17.52 -7.81 -19.16
N ALA A 136 16.82 -8.76 -18.52
CA ALA A 136 16.19 -8.52 -17.23
C ALA A 136 17.26 -8.31 -16.14
N LYS A 137 17.09 -7.29 -15.29
CA LYS A 137 18.09 -6.89 -14.29
C LYS A 137 17.47 -6.75 -12.91
N VAL A 138 18.02 -7.44 -11.93
CA VAL A 138 17.70 -7.21 -10.51
C VAL A 138 18.32 -5.87 -10.11
N VAL A 139 17.49 -4.94 -9.64
CA VAL A 139 17.92 -3.61 -9.17
C VAL A 139 17.85 -3.47 -7.66
N PHE A 140 17.20 -4.41 -6.99
CA PHE A 140 17.16 -4.50 -5.53
C PHE A 140 16.86 -5.93 -5.10
N GLU A 141 17.50 -6.34 -4.02
CA GLU A 141 17.28 -7.59 -3.30
C GLU A 141 17.51 -7.30 -1.81
N GLY A 142 16.54 -7.61 -0.95
CA GLY A 142 16.63 -7.30 0.47
C GLY A 142 15.30 -7.37 1.20
N GLU A 143 15.22 -6.72 2.35
CA GLU A 143 14.01 -6.67 3.18
C GLU A 143 12.89 -5.85 2.51
N ALA A 144 11.65 -6.23 2.80
CA ALA A 144 10.46 -5.56 2.30
C ALA A 144 10.43 -4.05 2.60
N ILE A 145 10.86 -3.68 3.81
CA ILE A 145 10.84 -2.30 4.28
C ILE A 145 11.83 -1.41 3.54
N ASP A 146 13.00 -1.95 3.19
CA ASP A 146 14.03 -1.25 2.43
C ASP A 146 13.60 -1.06 0.98
N ALA A 147 12.92 -2.07 0.41
CA ALA A 147 12.33 -1.99 -0.92
C ALA A 147 11.31 -0.84 -1.02
N ILE A 148 10.42 -0.69 -0.03
CA ILE A 148 9.44 0.39 0.02
C ILE A 148 10.12 1.75 0.14
N LYS A 149 11.14 1.88 1.00
CA LYS A 149 11.90 3.12 1.18
C LYS A 149 12.57 3.55 -0.13
N GLN A 150 13.17 2.62 -0.87
CA GLN A 150 13.89 2.90 -2.10
C GLN A 150 12.96 3.09 -3.31
N PHE A 151 11.84 2.36 -3.37
CA PHE A 151 10.90 2.37 -4.51
C PHE A 151 9.44 2.58 -4.08
N PRO A 152 9.09 3.70 -3.42
CA PRO A 152 7.77 3.91 -2.80
C PRO A 152 6.62 3.95 -3.81
N LYS A 153 6.89 4.41 -5.04
CA LYS A 153 5.90 4.43 -6.14
C LYS A 153 5.81 3.09 -6.88
N ASN A 154 6.75 2.19 -6.63
CA ASN A 154 6.98 1.02 -7.46
C ASN A 154 6.90 -0.32 -6.76
N MET A 155 6.89 -0.37 -5.43
CA MET A 155 6.69 -1.60 -4.68
C MET A 155 5.22 -1.98 -4.53
N ASN A 156 4.98 -3.29 -4.48
CA ASN A 156 3.69 -3.82 -4.09
C ASN A 156 3.48 -3.57 -2.60
N VAL A 157 2.50 -2.74 -2.28
CA VAL A 157 2.25 -2.25 -0.93
C VAL A 157 1.85 -3.39 0.03
N SER A 158 1.27 -4.47 -0.51
CA SER A 158 0.89 -5.70 0.22
C SER A 158 2.09 -6.43 0.84
N ILE A 159 3.32 -5.99 0.55
CA ILE A 159 4.54 -6.56 1.10
C ILE A 159 4.66 -6.44 2.62
N ILE A 160 4.02 -5.43 3.22
CA ILE A 160 3.95 -5.24 4.68
C ILE A 160 3.11 -6.35 5.34
N GLU A 161 2.16 -6.92 4.61
CA GLU A 161 1.30 -7.96 5.16
C GLU A 161 2.01 -9.32 5.19
N ILE A 162 2.81 -9.63 4.16
CA ILE A 162 3.62 -10.85 4.10
C ILE A 162 4.90 -10.76 4.94
N SER A 163 5.40 -9.56 5.29
CA SER A 163 6.61 -9.41 6.12
C SER A 163 6.46 -9.92 7.56
N LYS A 164 5.26 -10.37 7.95
CA LYS A 164 5.05 -11.15 9.18
C LYS A 164 5.64 -12.56 9.09
N VAL A 165 5.92 -13.05 7.87
CA VAL A 165 6.71 -14.23 7.57
C VAL A 165 8.10 -13.75 7.14
N ASN A 166 9.16 -14.51 7.44
CA ASN A 166 10.52 -14.19 6.98
C ASN A 166 10.54 -14.04 5.45
N THR A 167 10.62 -12.81 4.94
CA THR A 167 10.35 -12.50 3.54
C THR A 167 11.49 -11.73 2.89
N THR A 168 12.09 -12.32 1.86
CA THR A 168 13.03 -11.63 0.98
C THR A 168 12.29 -11.01 -0.20
N THR A 169 12.67 -9.80 -0.57
CA THR A 169 12.06 -9.03 -1.64
C THR A 169 13.06 -8.74 -2.74
N SER A 170 12.66 -8.94 -4.00
CA SER A 170 13.46 -8.53 -5.15
C SER A 170 12.66 -7.64 -6.12
N MET A 171 13.32 -6.58 -6.61
CA MET A 171 12.82 -5.73 -7.70
C MET A 171 13.63 -6.03 -8.95
N CYS A 172 12.93 -6.40 -10.01
CA CYS A 172 13.51 -6.76 -11.29
C CYS A 172 12.95 -5.85 -12.39
N LEU A 173 13.86 -5.28 -13.18
CA LEU A 173 13.52 -4.57 -14.40
C LEU A 173 13.46 -5.55 -15.56
N ARG A 174 12.38 -5.50 -16.34
CA ARG A 174 12.23 -6.27 -17.58
C ARG A 174 12.68 -5.44 -18.78
N SER A 175 13.42 -6.10 -19.67
CA SER A 175 13.75 -5.53 -20.97
C SER A 175 12.49 -5.35 -21.82
N PRO A 176 12.33 -4.21 -22.51
CA PRO A 176 11.29 -4.05 -23.51
C PRO A 176 11.50 -4.94 -24.75
N LEU A 177 12.73 -5.40 -25.00
CA LEU A 177 13.08 -6.29 -26.12
C LEU A 177 12.85 -7.78 -25.80
N LYS A 178 13.03 -8.19 -24.53
CA LYS A 178 12.75 -9.54 -24.02
C LYS A 178 11.80 -9.50 -22.81
N PRO A 179 10.47 -9.40 -23.02
CA PRO A 179 9.49 -9.27 -21.93
C PRO A 179 9.35 -10.52 -21.03
N ARG A 180 9.87 -11.67 -21.48
CA ARG A 180 9.85 -12.97 -20.78
C ARG A 180 11.21 -13.42 -20.23
N GLY A 181 12.23 -12.56 -20.23
CA GLY A 181 13.53 -12.92 -19.64
C GLY A 181 13.41 -13.13 -18.12
N GLU A 182 13.98 -14.22 -17.61
CA GLU A 182 14.05 -14.47 -16.17
C GLU A 182 15.10 -13.57 -15.53
N CYS A 183 14.78 -13.04 -14.35
CA CYS A 183 15.78 -12.33 -13.54
C CYS A 183 16.50 -13.36 -12.69
N GLY A 184 17.75 -13.67 -13.03
CA GLY A 184 18.68 -14.37 -12.15
C GLY A 184 18.52 -15.89 -12.02
N GLU A 185 18.41 -16.64 -13.12
CA GLU A 185 18.93 -18.02 -13.12
C GLU A 185 20.46 -17.96 -13.09
N ASP A 186 21.05 -17.74 -11.91
CA ASP A 186 22.50 -17.90 -11.70
C ASP A 186 22.88 -18.08 -10.22
N ARG A 187 21.98 -18.65 -9.40
CA ARG A 187 22.31 -19.06 -8.01
C ARG A 187 21.66 -20.38 -7.61
N GLU A 188 22.00 -21.44 -8.34
CA GLU A 188 22.09 -22.79 -7.77
C GLU A 188 23.46 -23.39 -8.14
N LYS A 189 24.42 -23.23 -7.23
CA LYS A 189 25.51 -24.17 -6.96
C LYS A 189 25.79 -24.18 -5.47
#